data_AF-A0A2V9NZ39-F1
#
_entry.id   AF-A0A2V9NZ39-F1
#
_cell.length_a   1.000
_cell.length_b   1.000
_cell.length_c   1.000
_cell.angle_alpha   90.00
_cell.angle_beta   90.00
_cell.angle_gamma   90.00
#
_symmetry.space_group_name_H-M   'P 1'
#
loop_
_entity.id
_entity.type
_entity.pdbx_description
1 polymer ?
#
loop_
_entity_poly.entity_id
_entity_poly.type
_entity_poly.pdbx_seq_one_letter_code
_entity_poly.pdbx_strand_id
1 'polypeptide(L)'
;SISGNHFLMPGDFAKIYDVPSALDGTGQTIAVVGQTDISNSDIDAFRSAAGLSVNDPTVKLVPNSGTLVHSTGDETEADLDLEWAGGIAPNANIIYYTVGNSSNSNVFDSLNYAVQQNAAHVISISYGNCEAKLGSFILTLRQWAQQANAQGQTISGPSGDDGAADCDSNVTSATHGLAVDIPAAIPEVTGVGGTEFTGDMTQCPGSPPSCPGGVAPADSPYWNGSSSPTSGPSALTYIPEKTWNDAVSSQGFSAGGGGASKMFGKPSWQTGTGVPADGKRDVPDIALNGSNGHDPVLICSQDFFTGANPPVTSCTNGFRASNQSLSAIGGTSVGAPSFAGILALMNQATGSNGLGNVNPMLYQLAGTSGVFHVIASGTNNVPCTAGTTNCPSGTTSIGFSAGAGYDQVTGLGSPDVNNLIAAWLAVTPTADFSVDSLTSTIASPGGQGSSTITITAANGFAGTVDLTCAPVASAHITCALSPSSVTLPGGNAVPQTAALSINTVAKLETPFGHTRGLWYATGGGAIFAAVFLFVPSRCRWTSLFGLVLLAFLAVNVACGGGGGGGGGGGNGTPAGTYSITVTGTSGALSHSTVLSVTVK
;
A
#
# COMPACT_ATOMS: atom_id res chain seq x y z
N SER A 1 34.53 13.50 -3.61
CA SER A 1 34.51 12.19 -4.31
C SER A 1 35.56 12.09 -5.41
N ILE A 2 36.08 10.87 -5.67
CA ILE A 2 36.99 10.51 -6.79
C ILE A 2 36.29 10.56 -8.17
N SER A 3 34.96 10.49 -8.20
CA SER A 3 34.14 10.49 -9.42
C SER A 3 33.72 11.89 -9.93
N GLY A 4 33.93 12.95 -9.15
CA GLY A 4 33.37 14.27 -9.48
C GLY A 4 31.86 14.43 -9.33
N ASN A 5 31.21 13.49 -8.64
CA ASN A 5 29.82 13.58 -8.19
C ASN A 5 29.79 13.69 -6.66
N HIS A 6 28.75 14.31 -6.09
CA HIS A 6 28.45 14.14 -4.68
C HIS A 6 27.63 12.86 -4.47
N PHE A 7 27.60 12.39 -3.23
CA PHE A 7 26.86 11.21 -2.82
C PHE A 7 26.35 11.47 -1.42
N LEU A 8 25.17 10.99 -1.10
CA LEU A 8 24.60 11.18 0.23
C LEU A 8 24.98 10.03 1.15
N MET A 9 25.48 10.37 2.34
CA MET A 9 25.38 9.50 3.52
C MET A 9 24.33 10.06 4.50
N PRO A 10 23.90 9.31 5.54
CA PRO A 10 22.85 9.77 6.45
C PRO A 10 23.11 11.14 7.09
N GLY A 11 24.37 11.48 7.37
CA GLY A 11 24.73 12.80 7.89
C GLY A 11 24.52 13.94 6.88
N ASP A 12 24.66 13.70 5.58
CA ASP A 12 24.37 14.69 4.54
C ASP A 12 22.87 14.93 4.46
N PHE A 13 22.09 13.84 4.42
CA PHE A 13 20.63 13.89 4.45
C PHE A 13 20.14 14.67 5.67
N ALA A 14 20.67 14.36 6.86
CA ALA A 14 20.31 15.05 8.09
C ALA A 14 20.58 16.55 8.00
N LYS A 15 21.64 16.96 7.30
CA LYS A 15 21.97 18.36 7.12
C LYS A 15 21.08 19.06 6.08
N ILE A 16 20.75 18.36 4.99
CA ILE A 16 19.95 18.88 3.88
C ILE A 16 18.49 19.07 4.31
N TYR A 17 17.90 18.08 4.99
CA TYR A 17 16.49 18.08 5.40
C TYR A 17 16.25 18.52 6.86
N ASP A 18 17.23 19.21 7.46
CA ASP A 18 17.22 19.73 8.83
C ASP A 18 16.72 18.72 9.89
N VAL A 19 17.32 17.53 9.93
CA VAL A 19 16.97 16.49 10.91
C VAL A 19 17.51 16.89 12.30
N PRO A 20 16.67 16.98 13.36
CA PRO A 20 17.12 17.39 14.68
C PRO A 20 18.10 16.39 15.31
N SER A 21 19.33 16.85 15.59
CA SER A 21 20.38 16.04 16.24
C SER A 21 20.05 15.50 17.64
N ALA A 22 19.00 16.02 18.29
CA ALA A 22 18.53 15.57 19.59
C ALA A 22 17.57 14.36 19.51
N LEU A 23 17.15 13.99 18.30
CA LEU A 23 16.28 12.85 18.03
C LEU A 23 17.07 11.80 17.27
N ASP A 24 16.88 10.55 17.65
CA ASP A 24 17.65 9.41 17.15
C ASP A 24 16.80 8.15 16.97
N GLY A 25 15.49 8.22 17.24
CA GLY A 25 14.57 7.09 17.18
C GLY A 25 14.56 6.23 18.45
N THR A 26 15.25 6.63 19.52
CA THR A 26 15.27 5.87 20.78
C THR A 26 13.84 5.60 21.27
N GLY A 27 13.55 4.33 21.56
CA GLY A 27 12.26 3.87 22.05
C GLY A 27 11.21 3.63 20.95
N GLN A 28 11.58 3.84 19.68
CA GLN A 28 10.71 3.62 18.53
C GLN A 28 11.06 2.31 17.83
N THR A 29 10.08 1.76 17.10
CA THR A 29 10.25 0.55 16.30
C THR A 29 9.73 0.80 14.89
N ILE A 30 10.56 0.49 13.89
CA ILE A 30 10.25 0.55 12.47
C ILE A 30 10.12 -0.88 11.95
N ALA A 31 9.04 -1.18 11.23
CA ALA A 31 8.93 -2.37 10.41
C ALA A 31 9.40 -2.02 9.00
N VAL A 32 10.36 -2.77 8.48
CA VAL A 32 10.72 -2.77 7.07
C VAL A 32 10.20 -4.06 6.47
N VAL A 33 9.56 -4.01 5.31
CA VAL A 33 8.99 -5.20 4.67
C VAL A 33 9.67 -5.48 3.34
N GLY A 34 10.11 -6.72 3.16
CA GLY A 34 10.77 -7.18 1.94
C GLY A 34 10.39 -8.61 1.57
N GLN A 35 11.15 -9.20 0.66
CA GLN A 35 10.87 -10.54 0.10
C GLN A 35 12.12 -11.41 -0.13
N THR A 36 13.22 -11.08 0.55
CA THR A 36 14.49 -11.81 0.51
C THR A 36 15.08 -11.97 1.90
N ASP A 37 16.03 -12.90 2.06
CA ASP A 37 17.01 -12.89 3.15
C ASP A 37 18.03 -11.75 2.97
N ILE A 38 18.68 -11.36 4.07
CA ILE A 38 19.67 -10.28 4.14
C ILE A 38 20.96 -10.73 4.83
N SER A 39 22.03 -9.96 4.64
CA SER A 39 23.28 -10.13 5.35
C SER A 39 23.48 -9.07 6.43
N ASN A 40 23.49 -9.44 7.71
CA ASN A 40 23.81 -8.46 8.77
C ASN A 40 25.21 -7.84 8.61
N SER A 41 26.15 -8.48 7.89
CA SER A 41 27.46 -7.87 7.64
C SER A 41 27.40 -6.65 6.74
N ASP A 42 26.42 -6.58 5.84
CA ASP A 42 26.16 -5.41 4.99
C ASP A 42 25.66 -4.24 5.86
N ILE A 43 24.64 -4.49 6.67
CA ILE A 43 24.10 -3.50 7.62
C ILE A 43 25.16 -3.00 8.61
N ASP A 44 25.96 -3.90 9.19
CA ASP A 44 27.07 -3.54 10.07
C ASP A 44 28.12 -2.66 9.36
N ALA A 45 28.46 -3.00 8.12
CA ALA A 45 29.42 -2.25 7.33
C ALA A 45 28.90 -0.85 6.99
N PHE A 46 27.62 -0.70 6.64
CA PHE A 46 26.97 0.59 6.44
C PHE A 46 27.00 1.44 7.69
N ARG A 47 26.57 0.88 8.82
CA ARG A 47 26.55 1.61 10.09
C ARG A 47 27.94 2.07 10.48
N SER A 48 28.95 1.20 10.35
CA SER A 48 30.35 1.56 10.55
C SER A 48 30.83 2.67 9.61
N ALA A 49 30.53 2.56 8.31
CA ALA A 49 30.88 3.57 7.30
C ALA A 49 30.22 4.92 7.55
N ALA A 50 28.98 4.92 8.08
CA ALA A 50 28.22 6.10 8.45
C ALA A 50 28.60 6.67 9.83
N GLY A 51 29.46 5.99 10.60
CA GLY A 51 29.85 6.40 11.96
C GLY A 51 28.79 6.08 13.04
N LEU A 52 27.91 5.12 12.78
CA LEU A 52 26.84 4.66 13.65
C LEU A 52 27.25 3.40 14.44
N SER A 53 26.67 3.21 15.63
CA SER A 53 26.88 1.99 16.43
C SER A 53 26.08 0.82 15.86
N VAL A 54 26.57 -0.41 15.98
CA VAL A 54 25.85 -1.64 15.57
C VAL A 54 24.42 -1.67 16.13
N ASN A 55 23.44 -1.95 15.26
CA ASN A 55 22.02 -2.07 15.59
C ASN A 55 21.34 -2.92 14.51
N ASP A 56 21.51 -4.24 14.61
CA ASP A 56 21.02 -5.19 13.60
C ASP A 56 19.49 -5.31 13.63
N PRO A 57 18.85 -5.48 12.45
CA PRO A 57 17.43 -5.73 12.36
C PRO A 57 17.06 -7.12 12.90
N THR A 58 15.87 -7.23 13.48
CA THR A 58 15.29 -8.54 13.82
C THR A 58 14.50 -9.08 12.62
N VAL A 59 15.01 -10.13 11.99
CA VAL A 59 14.34 -10.78 10.86
C VAL A 59 13.16 -11.65 11.32
N LYS A 60 12.00 -11.49 10.68
CA LYS A 60 10.79 -12.29 10.90
C LYS A 60 10.23 -12.82 9.59
N LEU A 61 10.30 -14.15 9.43
CA LEU A 61 9.71 -14.86 8.30
C LEU A 61 8.17 -14.95 8.44
N VAL A 62 7.45 -14.60 7.38
CA VAL A 62 5.99 -14.78 7.29
C VAL A 62 5.64 -16.27 7.42
N PRO A 63 4.75 -16.67 8.32
CA PRO A 63 4.35 -18.07 8.48
C PRO A 63 3.80 -18.67 7.18
N ASN A 64 4.19 -19.92 6.87
CA ASN A 64 3.78 -20.66 5.67
C ASN A 64 4.25 -20.05 4.33
N SER A 65 5.19 -19.10 4.33
CA SER A 65 5.79 -18.54 3.11
C SER A 65 6.96 -19.37 2.55
N GLY A 66 7.22 -20.56 3.09
CA GLY A 66 8.34 -21.42 2.67
C GLY A 66 9.56 -21.26 3.57
N THR A 67 10.75 -21.48 3.01
CA THR A 67 12.03 -21.27 3.71
C THR A 67 12.63 -19.94 3.30
N LEU A 68 13.25 -19.24 4.24
CA LEU A 68 14.00 -18.02 3.97
C LEU A 68 15.10 -18.32 2.93
N VAL A 69 15.19 -17.48 1.91
CA VAL A 69 16.16 -17.59 0.82
C VAL A 69 16.63 -16.21 0.40
N HIS A 70 17.89 -16.11 0.03
CA HIS A 70 18.45 -14.93 -0.60
C HIS A 70 18.05 -14.89 -2.09
N SER A 71 17.54 -13.73 -2.53
CA SER A 71 17.16 -13.41 -3.91
C SER A 71 18.05 -12.29 -4.42
N THR A 72 18.91 -12.61 -5.40
CA THR A 72 19.80 -11.64 -6.06
C THR A 72 18.97 -10.51 -6.70
N GLY A 73 19.36 -9.27 -6.45
CA GLY A 73 18.66 -8.04 -6.80
C GLY A 73 17.75 -7.53 -5.68
N ASP A 74 17.00 -8.40 -5.01
CA ASP A 74 16.13 -8.00 -3.89
C ASP A 74 16.94 -7.68 -2.63
N GLU A 75 18.14 -8.28 -2.43
CA GLU A 75 18.97 -7.99 -1.25
C GLU A 75 19.47 -6.54 -1.27
N THR A 76 19.87 -6.02 -2.43
CA THR A 76 20.27 -4.61 -2.55
C THR A 76 19.14 -3.64 -2.14
N GLU A 77 17.89 -3.97 -2.47
CA GLU A 77 16.71 -3.20 -2.06
C GLU A 77 16.45 -3.32 -0.56
N ALA A 78 16.51 -4.55 -0.02
CA ALA A 78 16.33 -4.79 1.41
C ALA A 78 17.41 -4.09 2.25
N ASP A 79 18.68 -4.13 1.81
CA ASP A 79 19.78 -3.42 2.44
C ASP A 79 19.53 -1.92 2.41
N LEU A 80 19.18 -1.34 1.24
CA LEU A 80 18.82 0.08 1.11
C LEU A 80 17.76 0.50 2.15
N ASP A 81 16.67 -0.26 2.26
CA ASP A 81 15.57 0.04 3.18
C ASP A 81 16.01 0.03 4.65
N LEU A 82 16.75 -1.00 5.04
CA LEU A 82 17.20 -1.20 6.41
C LEU A 82 18.27 -0.17 6.81
N GLU A 83 19.21 0.10 5.90
CA GLU A 83 20.28 1.06 6.07
C GLU A 83 19.76 2.48 6.20
N TRP A 84 18.84 2.91 5.33
CA TRP A 84 18.36 4.29 5.34
C TRP A 84 17.30 4.54 6.41
N ALA A 85 16.40 3.60 6.70
CA ALA A 85 15.52 3.71 7.87
C ALA A 85 16.35 3.80 9.17
N GLY A 86 17.36 2.93 9.31
CA GLY A 86 18.26 2.89 10.45
C GLY A 86 19.37 3.93 10.44
N GLY A 87 19.59 4.62 9.32
CA GLY A 87 20.54 5.72 9.18
C GLY A 87 19.95 7.05 9.65
N ILE A 88 18.67 7.28 9.33
CA ILE A 88 17.92 8.47 9.76
C ILE A 88 17.46 8.35 11.22
N ALA A 89 17.05 7.15 11.66
CA ALA A 89 16.67 6.88 13.05
C ALA A 89 17.64 5.85 13.70
N PRO A 90 18.88 6.27 14.04
CA PRO A 90 19.97 5.36 14.38
C PRO A 90 19.76 4.44 15.58
N ASN A 91 18.89 4.82 16.52
CA ASN A 91 18.57 4.09 17.74
C ASN A 91 17.14 3.51 17.74
N ALA A 92 16.42 3.57 16.61
CA ALA A 92 15.17 2.84 16.47
C ALA A 92 15.43 1.33 16.37
N ASN A 93 14.53 0.51 16.92
CA ASN A 93 14.55 -0.93 16.69
C ASN A 93 13.99 -1.20 15.29
N ILE A 94 14.67 -2.03 14.48
CA ILE A 94 14.16 -2.41 13.17
C ILE A 94 13.72 -3.87 13.20
N ILE A 95 12.49 -4.13 12.73
CA ILE A 95 11.98 -5.47 12.47
C ILE A 95 11.85 -5.62 10.95
N TYR A 96 12.61 -6.56 10.38
CA TYR A 96 12.52 -6.88 8.97
C TYR A 96 11.54 -8.04 8.77
N TYR A 97 10.39 -7.76 8.17
CA TYR A 97 9.41 -8.79 7.80
C TYR A 97 9.64 -9.23 6.37
N THR A 98 9.81 -10.53 6.17
CA THR A 98 10.13 -11.10 4.84
C THR A 98 9.40 -12.41 4.58
N VAL A 99 9.25 -12.76 3.31
CA VAL A 99 8.69 -14.05 2.86
C VAL A 99 9.79 -15.04 2.50
N GLY A 100 9.45 -16.33 2.52
CA GLY A 100 10.31 -17.40 2.01
C GLY A 100 10.10 -17.66 0.52
N ASN A 101 10.69 -18.75 0.05
CA ASN A 101 10.68 -19.17 -1.37
C ASN A 101 9.33 -19.69 -1.93
N SER A 102 8.21 -19.48 -1.24
CA SER A 102 6.89 -19.84 -1.78
C SER A 102 6.52 -18.95 -2.97
N SER A 103 6.20 -19.55 -4.11
CA SER A 103 5.75 -18.80 -5.30
C SER A 103 4.39 -18.09 -5.13
N ASN A 104 3.69 -18.35 -4.04
CA ASN A 104 2.41 -17.72 -3.71
C ASN A 104 2.55 -16.58 -2.70
N SER A 105 3.78 -16.23 -2.33
CA SER A 105 4.08 -15.20 -1.34
C SER A 105 4.92 -14.10 -1.96
N ASN A 106 4.65 -12.85 -1.59
CA ASN A 106 5.42 -11.68 -2.03
C ASN A 106 5.47 -10.64 -0.90
N VAL A 107 6.12 -9.51 -1.17
CA VAL A 107 6.24 -8.40 -0.21
C VAL A 107 4.91 -7.90 0.38
N PHE A 108 3.78 -7.99 -0.33
CA PHE A 108 2.48 -7.59 0.24
C PHE A 108 2.00 -8.55 1.34
N ASP A 109 2.45 -9.81 1.35
CA ASP A 109 2.25 -10.71 2.49
C ASP A 109 3.09 -10.28 3.69
N SER A 110 4.33 -9.82 3.47
CA SER A 110 5.17 -9.21 4.52
C SER A 110 4.50 -7.95 5.09
N LEU A 111 3.94 -7.08 4.23
CA LEU A 111 3.17 -5.90 4.65
C LEU A 111 1.97 -6.29 5.53
N ASN A 112 1.13 -7.20 5.05
CA ASN A 112 -0.03 -7.67 5.82
C ASN A 112 0.38 -8.28 7.16
N TYR A 113 1.46 -9.05 7.18
CA TYR A 113 1.96 -9.64 8.41
C TYR A 113 2.50 -8.59 9.39
N ALA A 114 3.25 -7.59 8.91
CA ALA A 114 3.71 -6.47 9.73
C ALA A 114 2.53 -5.67 10.34
N VAL A 115 1.47 -5.45 9.56
CA VAL A 115 0.22 -4.83 10.05
C VAL A 115 -0.42 -5.71 11.13
N GLN A 116 -0.58 -7.00 10.90
CA GLN A 116 -1.22 -7.90 11.87
C GLN A 116 -0.42 -8.06 13.17
N GLN A 117 0.91 -8.05 13.10
CA GLN A 117 1.75 -8.17 14.29
C GLN A 117 1.68 -6.92 15.17
N ASN A 118 1.41 -5.74 14.57
CA ASN A 118 1.34 -4.44 15.25
C ASN A 118 2.51 -4.19 16.23
N ALA A 119 3.69 -4.73 15.92
CA ALA A 119 4.87 -4.65 16.78
C ALA A 119 5.72 -3.39 16.52
N ALA A 120 5.44 -2.71 15.42
CA ALA A 120 6.06 -1.46 15.00
C ALA A 120 4.95 -0.50 14.56
N HIS A 121 5.10 0.78 14.85
CA HIS A 121 4.11 1.80 14.51
C HIS A 121 4.52 2.69 13.34
N VAL A 122 5.64 2.35 12.72
CA VAL A 122 6.03 2.83 11.40
C VAL A 122 6.29 1.60 10.55
N ILE A 123 5.73 1.58 9.33
CA ILE A 123 5.98 0.54 8.34
C ILE A 123 6.53 1.20 7.09
N SER A 124 7.70 0.76 6.64
CA SER A 124 8.29 1.10 5.36
C SER A 124 8.13 -0.07 4.39
N ILE A 125 7.75 0.24 3.16
CA ILE A 125 7.71 -0.68 2.02
C ILE A 125 8.28 0.05 0.82
N SER A 126 9.33 -0.47 0.19
CA SER A 126 9.89 0.09 -1.06
C SER A 126 9.62 -0.79 -2.28
N TYR A 127 8.43 -1.39 -2.28
CA TYR A 127 7.94 -2.19 -3.39
C TYR A 127 6.60 -1.64 -3.89
N GLY A 128 6.43 -1.72 -5.21
CA GLY A 128 5.31 -1.14 -5.91
C GLY A 128 4.68 -2.05 -6.95
N ASN A 129 3.49 -1.67 -7.41
CA ASN A 129 2.92 -2.16 -8.65
C ASN A 129 1.89 -1.15 -9.17
N CYS A 130 1.83 -0.96 -10.48
CA CYS A 130 0.83 -0.07 -11.05
C CYS A 130 -0.60 -0.44 -10.66
N GLU A 131 -1.38 0.57 -10.28
CA GLU A 131 -2.72 0.40 -9.73
C GLU A 131 -3.64 -0.46 -10.61
N ALA A 132 -3.47 -0.39 -11.93
CA ALA A 132 -4.30 -1.10 -12.90
C ALA A 132 -4.00 -2.61 -12.97
N LYS A 133 -2.79 -3.04 -12.55
CA LYS A 133 -2.37 -4.46 -12.57
C LYS A 133 -2.92 -5.25 -11.39
N LEU A 134 -3.33 -4.58 -10.30
CA LEU A 134 -3.76 -5.23 -9.06
C LEU A 134 -5.24 -5.65 -9.04
N GLY A 135 -6.06 -5.17 -9.99
CA GLY A 135 -7.48 -5.53 -10.05
C GLY A 135 -8.21 -5.25 -8.74
N SER A 136 -8.96 -6.24 -8.22
CA SER A 136 -9.69 -6.10 -6.95
C SER A 136 -8.80 -6.19 -5.70
N PHE A 137 -7.56 -6.69 -5.80
CA PHE A 137 -6.65 -6.84 -4.67
C PHE A 137 -6.27 -5.48 -4.05
N ILE A 138 -6.31 -4.40 -4.83
CA ILE A 138 -6.08 -3.03 -4.37
C ILE A 138 -7.03 -2.62 -3.21
N LEU A 139 -8.26 -3.15 -3.19
CA LEU A 139 -9.22 -2.90 -2.11
C LEU A 139 -8.87 -3.67 -0.83
N THR A 140 -8.18 -4.79 -0.97
CA THR A 140 -7.63 -5.56 0.18
C THR A 140 -6.44 -4.82 0.77
N LEU A 141 -5.50 -4.35 -0.06
CA LEU A 141 -4.38 -3.53 0.39
C LEU A 141 -4.85 -2.28 1.14
N ARG A 142 -5.88 -1.60 0.62
CA ARG A 142 -6.48 -0.46 1.31
C ARG A 142 -7.09 -0.85 2.66
N GLN A 143 -7.75 -1.99 2.78
CA GLN A 143 -8.29 -2.46 4.07
C GLN A 143 -7.18 -2.69 5.10
N TRP A 144 -6.03 -3.23 4.68
CA TRP A 144 -4.87 -3.37 5.57
C TRP A 144 -4.30 -2.02 5.98
N ALA A 145 -4.18 -1.06 5.06
CA ALA A 145 -3.73 0.30 5.39
C ALA A 145 -4.71 1.04 6.33
N GLN A 146 -6.02 0.83 6.17
CA GLN A 146 -7.03 1.32 7.10
C GLN A 146 -6.89 0.71 8.49
N GLN A 147 -6.66 -0.60 8.57
CA GLN A 147 -6.37 -1.27 9.83
C GLN A 147 -5.10 -0.71 10.48
N ALA A 148 -4.02 -0.57 9.71
CA ALA A 148 -2.74 -0.03 10.17
C ALA A 148 -2.93 1.36 10.81
N ASN A 149 -3.61 2.27 10.10
CA ASN A 149 -3.87 3.61 10.61
C ASN A 149 -4.75 3.61 11.86
N ALA A 150 -5.80 2.76 11.92
CA ALA A 150 -6.69 2.67 13.08
C ALA A 150 -5.95 2.22 14.35
N GLN A 151 -4.96 1.32 14.21
CA GLN A 151 -4.13 0.86 15.32
C GLN A 151 -2.85 1.68 15.52
N GLY A 152 -2.77 2.86 14.90
CA GLY A 152 -1.70 3.85 15.11
C GLY A 152 -0.43 3.63 14.28
N GLN A 153 -0.40 2.67 13.36
CA GLN A 153 0.74 2.49 12.46
C GLN A 153 0.66 3.47 11.28
N THR A 154 1.78 4.07 10.93
CA THR A 154 1.94 4.87 9.71
C THR A 154 2.66 4.04 8.65
N ILE A 155 2.11 3.97 7.43
CA ILE A 155 2.76 3.31 6.29
C ILE A 155 3.34 4.37 5.35
N SER A 156 4.62 4.23 5.02
CA SER A 156 5.34 5.00 4.00
C SER A 156 5.66 4.09 2.82
N GLY A 157 5.42 4.56 1.59
CA GLY A 157 5.74 3.79 0.38
C GLY A 157 6.10 4.65 -0.84
N PRO A 158 6.83 4.07 -1.82
CA PRO A 158 7.34 4.78 -2.99
C PRO A 158 6.21 5.16 -3.94
N SER A 159 6.34 6.27 -4.64
CA SER A 159 5.40 6.66 -5.69
C SER A 159 5.68 6.04 -7.05
N GLY A 160 6.79 5.29 -7.19
CA GLY A 160 7.23 4.63 -8.42
C GLY A 160 8.42 5.34 -9.07
N ASP A 161 9.11 4.63 -9.96
CA ASP A 161 10.34 5.09 -10.64
C ASP A 161 10.17 5.23 -12.16
N ASP A 162 8.96 4.95 -12.67
CA ASP A 162 8.59 4.99 -14.08
C ASP A 162 7.88 6.30 -14.49
N GLY A 163 8.11 7.38 -13.73
CA GLY A 163 7.49 8.69 -13.93
C GLY A 163 5.95 8.61 -13.93
N ALA A 164 5.31 9.34 -14.83
CA ALA A 164 3.85 9.37 -14.89
C ALA A 164 3.19 8.13 -15.54
N ALA A 165 3.95 7.10 -15.92
CA ALA A 165 3.49 5.96 -16.71
C ALA A 165 3.80 4.61 -16.05
N ASP A 166 3.50 4.48 -14.76
CA ASP A 166 3.88 3.34 -13.90
C ASP A 166 3.46 1.93 -14.40
N CYS A 167 2.51 1.83 -15.32
CA CYS A 167 2.17 0.55 -15.95
C CYS A 167 3.15 0.10 -17.05
N ASP A 168 4.04 0.98 -17.50
CA ASP A 168 5.05 0.80 -18.55
C ASP A 168 6.47 0.70 -17.96
N SER A 169 6.72 -0.36 -17.19
CA SER A 169 8.04 -0.67 -16.59
C SER A 169 9.02 -1.32 -17.59
N ASN A 170 10.31 -1.01 -17.50
CA ASN A 170 11.38 -1.58 -18.36
C ASN A 170 11.17 -1.36 -19.87
N VAL A 171 10.54 -0.25 -20.25
CA VAL A 171 10.35 0.15 -21.66
C VAL A 171 10.87 1.57 -21.88
N THR A 172 11.19 1.89 -23.14
CA THR A 172 11.69 3.22 -23.51
C THR A 172 10.59 4.16 -24.01
N SER A 173 9.34 3.70 -24.07
CA SER A 173 8.20 4.47 -24.57
C SER A 173 6.88 3.92 -24.03
N ALA A 174 6.10 4.77 -23.38
CA ALA A 174 4.85 4.41 -22.72
C ALA A 174 3.73 4.12 -23.73
N THR A 175 2.89 3.14 -23.41
CA THR A 175 1.75 2.74 -24.24
C THR A 175 0.44 2.60 -23.45
N HIS A 176 0.51 2.43 -22.13
CA HIS A 176 -0.65 2.25 -21.26
C HIS A 176 -1.21 3.57 -20.72
N GLY A 177 -0.51 4.68 -20.96
CA GLY A 177 -0.92 6.04 -20.58
C GLY A 177 -0.56 6.36 -19.14
N LEU A 178 -1.22 7.38 -18.58
CA LEU A 178 -0.92 7.85 -17.23
C LEU A 178 -1.33 6.80 -16.19
N ALA A 179 -0.47 6.52 -15.21
CA ALA A 179 -0.72 5.58 -14.12
C ALA A 179 0.09 5.94 -12.87
N VAL A 180 -0.39 5.49 -11.72
CA VAL A 180 0.26 5.68 -10.41
C VAL A 180 0.52 4.33 -9.74
N ASP A 181 1.50 4.32 -8.85
CA ASP A 181 1.95 3.13 -8.12
C ASP A 181 1.15 2.85 -6.84
N ILE A 182 1.11 1.58 -6.44
CA ILE A 182 0.57 1.07 -5.17
C ILE A 182 1.71 0.44 -4.38
N PRO A 183 1.98 0.91 -3.14
CA PRO A 183 0.97 1.38 -2.20
C PRO A 183 0.74 2.90 -2.14
N ALA A 184 1.58 3.74 -2.75
CA ALA A 184 1.46 5.19 -2.60
C ALA A 184 0.09 5.74 -2.99
N ALA A 185 -0.60 5.21 -4.01
CA ALA A 185 -1.93 5.73 -4.37
C ALA A 185 -3.05 5.40 -3.35
N ILE A 186 -2.81 4.54 -2.36
CA ILE A 186 -3.76 4.27 -1.27
C ILE A 186 -3.83 5.51 -0.35
N PRO A 187 -5.01 6.12 -0.13
CA PRO A 187 -5.15 7.33 0.72
C PRO A 187 -4.58 7.19 2.14
N GLU A 188 -4.59 5.97 2.66
CA GLU A 188 -4.13 5.61 3.98
C GLU A 188 -2.60 5.43 4.09
N VAL A 189 -1.86 5.54 2.97
CA VAL A 189 -0.40 5.43 2.90
C VAL A 189 0.18 6.81 2.55
N THR A 190 1.29 7.20 3.18
CA THR A 190 2.05 8.37 2.74
C THR A 190 2.92 7.97 1.56
N GLY A 191 2.57 8.48 0.37
CA GLY A 191 3.34 8.28 -0.85
C GLY A 191 4.53 9.23 -0.91
N VAL A 192 5.73 8.67 -1.11
CA VAL A 192 6.98 9.44 -1.19
C VAL A 192 7.51 9.42 -2.62
N GLY A 193 7.57 10.60 -3.23
CA GLY A 193 8.14 10.81 -4.57
C GLY A 193 9.61 11.21 -4.55
N GLY A 194 10.11 11.55 -5.75
CA GLY A 194 11.52 11.80 -6.00
C GLY A 194 11.85 13.24 -6.39
N THR A 195 12.85 13.80 -5.72
CA THR A 195 13.54 15.04 -6.09
C THR A 195 14.97 14.75 -6.54
N GLU A 196 15.60 15.75 -7.15
CA GLU A 196 17.04 15.79 -7.38
C GLU A 196 17.56 17.20 -7.06
N PHE A 197 18.82 17.34 -6.69
CA PHE A 197 19.40 18.64 -6.38
C PHE A 197 19.73 19.45 -7.65
N THR A 198 19.78 20.77 -7.51
CA THR A 198 20.11 21.72 -8.61
C THR A 198 21.32 22.60 -8.30
N GLY A 199 21.89 22.45 -7.10
CA GLY A 199 22.86 23.38 -6.53
C GLY A 199 24.33 23.10 -6.86
N ASP A 200 24.67 21.98 -7.49
CA ASP A 200 26.02 21.38 -7.54
C ASP A 200 26.57 21.21 -8.99
N MET A 201 26.11 22.05 -9.92
CA MET A 201 26.36 21.95 -11.37
C MET A 201 27.85 21.97 -11.83
N THR A 202 28.83 21.98 -10.93
CA THR A 202 30.25 21.84 -11.29
C THR A 202 30.65 20.38 -11.53
N GLN A 203 30.15 19.79 -12.62
CA GLN A 203 30.67 18.52 -13.13
C GLN A 203 32.19 18.61 -13.35
N CYS A 204 32.93 17.64 -12.82
CA CYS A 204 34.34 17.51 -13.15
C CYS A 204 34.53 17.25 -14.66
N PRO A 205 35.39 18.01 -15.36
CA PRO A 205 35.57 17.84 -16.80
C PRO A 205 36.16 16.47 -17.13
N GLY A 206 35.44 15.65 -17.92
CA GLY A 206 35.92 14.36 -18.45
C GLY A 206 34.80 13.35 -18.76
N SER A 207 35.09 12.29 -19.53
CA SER A 207 34.18 11.15 -19.74
C SER A 207 34.93 9.81 -19.59
N PRO A 208 34.60 8.98 -18.58
CA PRO A 208 33.68 9.30 -17.49
C PRO A 208 34.21 10.49 -16.65
N PRO A 209 33.33 11.27 -16.00
CA PRO A 209 33.75 12.42 -15.21
C PRO A 209 34.77 11.97 -14.17
N SER A 210 35.96 12.55 -14.22
CA SER A 210 37.03 12.28 -13.26
C SER A 210 37.71 13.60 -12.95
N CYS A 211 37.68 14.02 -11.69
CA CYS A 211 38.34 15.25 -11.27
C CYS A 211 39.85 15.05 -11.29
N PRO A 212 40.64 16.00 -11.82
CA PRO A 212 42.08 16.02 -11.61
C PRO A 212 42.39 15.97 -10.10
N GLY A 213 43.03 14.87 -9.63
CA GLY A 213 43.35 14.66 -8.22
C GLY A 213 42.31 13.90 -7.37
N GLY A 214 41.18 13.47 -7.95
CA GLY A 214 40.22 12.59 -7.27
C GLY A 214 39.35 13.28 -6.21
N VAL A 215 39.14 14.60 -6.34
CA VAL A 215 38.35 15.41 -5.39
C VAL A 215 37.34 16.24 -6.19
N ALA A 216 36.05 15.93 -6.03
CA ALA A 216 34.97 16.86 -6.39
C ALA A 216 35.25 18.21 -5.70
N PRO A 217 35.31 19.33 -6.44
CA PRO A 217 35.62 20.63 -5.85
C PRO A 217 34.59 20.96 -4.76
N ALA A 218 34.98 21.81 -3.81
CA ALA A 218 34.00 22.42 -2.91
C ALA A 218 33.01 23.22 -3.76
N ASP A 219 31.72 22.88 -3.70
CA ASP A 219 30.67 23.63 -4.37
C ASP A 219 29.96 24.51 -3.34
N SER A 220 30.60 25.64 -3.02
CA SER A 220 30.08 26.60 -2.05
C SER A 220 28.82 27.28 -2.59
N PRO A 221 27.73 27.36 -1.83
CA PRO A 221 27.66 27.17 -0.37
C PRO A 221 27.25 25.77 0.12
N TYR A 222 27.04 24.80 -0.77
CA TYR A 222 26.33 23.55 -0.47
C TYR A 222 27.23 22.42 0.02
N TRP A 223 28.40 22.25 -0.60
CA TRP A 223 29.29 21.12 -0.34
C TRP A 223 30.64 21.59 0.17
N ASN A 224 31.12 20.95 1.25
CA ASN A 224 32.53 21.03 1.57
C ASN A 224 33.34 20.18 0.58
N GLY A 225 34.52 20.67 0.19
CA GLY A 225 35.44 19.86 -0.59
C GLY A 225 36.10 18.85 0.34
N SER A 226 35.80 17.57 0.18
CA SER A 226 36.50 16.49 0.89
C SER A 226 37.19 15.51 -0.05
N SER A 227 38.46 15.24 0.29
CA SER A 227 39.33 14.27 -0.36
C SER A 227 39.46 12.94 0.40
N SER A 228 38.78 12.80 1.56
CA SER A 228 38.90 11.60 2.38
C SER A 228 37.83 10.56 2.03
N PRO A 229 38.19 9.27 1.83
CA PRO A 229 37.22 8.18 1.70
C PRO A 229 36.48 7.87 3.02
N THR A 230 36.90 8.50 4.13
CA THR A 230 36.34 8.33 5.49
C THR A 230 35.89 9.64 6.13
N SER A 231 35.85 10.75 5.37
CA SER A 231 35.25 11.98 5.92
C SER A 231 33.77 11.73 6.13
N GLY A 232 33.26 12.13 7.30
CA GLY A 232 31.82 12.21 7.55
C GLY A 232 31.12 13.21 6.61
N PRO A 233 29.91 13.66 6.95
CA PRO A 233 29.06 14.40 6.03
C PRO A 233 29.73 15.64 5.46
N SER A 234 29.44 15.89 4.19
CA SER A 234 29.98 16.96 3.36
C SER A 234 29.00 18.09 3.04
N ALA A 235 27.69 17.85 3.16
CA ALA A 235 26.66 18.87 3.01
C ALA A 235 26.79 19.94 4.11
N LEU A 236 26.59 21.20 3.73
CA LEU A 236 26.76 22.37 4.60
C LEU A 236 25.43 23.03 4.97
N THR A 237 24.40 22.84 4.15
CA THR A 237 23.09 23.48 4.25
C THR A 237 22.09 22.76 3.35
N TYR A 238 20.80 23.12 3.45
CA TYR A 238 19.80 22.77 2.44
C TYR A 238 20.27 23.12 1.02
N ILE A 239 20.01 22.22 0.08
CA ILE A 239 20.38 22.34 -1.33
C ILE A 239 19.09 22.47 -2.15
N PRO A 240 18.93 23.47 -3.02
CA PRO A 240 17.73 23.61 -3.84
C PRO A 240 17.43 22.38 -4.70
N GLU A 241 16.16 21.98 -4.75
CA GLU A 241 15.68 20.78 -5.43
C GLU A 241 14.86 21.09 -6.70
N LYS A 242 14.89 20.16 -7.66
CA LYS A 242 13.96 20.01 -8.80
C LYS A 242 13.34 18.61 -8.78
N THR A 243 12.35 18.36 -9.64
CA THR A 243 11.78 17.01 -9.80
C THR A 243 12.86 16.03 -10.26
N TRP A 244 12.90 14.81 -9.73
CA TRP A 244 13.74 13.76 -10.30
C TRP A 244 13.17 13.28 -11.64
N ASN A 245 13.92 13.48 -12.73
CA ASN A 245 13.65 12.91 -14.04
C ASN A 245 14.94 12.82 -14.87
N ASP A 246 15.64 11.69 -14.70
CA ASP A 246 16.88 11.40 -15.39
C ASP A 246 16.62 10.95 -16.84
N ALA A 247 17.65 10.99 -17.67
CA ALA A 247 17.54 10.57 -19.07
C ALA A 247 17.16 9.08 -19.18
N VAL A 248 16.18 8.79 -20.04
CA VAL A 248 15.75 7.42 -20.36
C VAL A 248 16.94 6.59 -20.83
N SER A 249 17.18 5.47 -20.14
CA SER A 249 18.26 4.54 -20.48
C SER A 249 17.72 3.37 -21.30
N SER A 250 18.60 2.47 -21.75
CA SER A 250 18.18 1.21 -22.36
C SER A 250 17.42 0.28 -21.39
N GLN A 251 17.43 0.60 -20.09
CA GLN A 251 16.77 -0.18 -19.03
C GLN A 251 15.37 0.34 -18.67
N GLY A 252 14.97 1.52 -19.17
CA GLY A 252 13.63 2.07 -18.92
C GLY A 252 13.64 3.54 -18.54
N PHE A 253 12.52 3.97 -17.97
CA PHE A 253 12.37 5.29 -17.37
C PHE A 253 13.13 5.37 -16.03
N SER A 254 13.39 6.59 -15.57
CA SER A 254 14.07 6.87 -14.30
C SER A 254 13.60 8.23 -13.81
N ALA A 255 12.38 8.28 -13.28
CA ALA A 255 11.73 9.52 -12.87
C ALA A 255 10.76 9.27 -11.73
N GLY A 256 10.61 10.25 -10.84
CA GLY A 256 9.67 10.15 -9.71
C GLY A 256 8.22 9.93 -10.17
N GLY A 257 7.60 8.89 -9.65
CA GLY A 257 6.23 8.53 -9.98
C GLY A 257 5.22 9.53 -9.43
N GLY A 258 4.12 9.73 -10.16
CA GLY A 258 3.09 10.67 -9.73
C GLY A 258 2.00 10.92 -10.76
N GLY A 259 0.83 11.35 -10.28
CA GLY A 259 -0.37 11.50 -11.08
C GLY A 259 -1.66 11.32 -10.27
N ALA A 260 -2.77 11.16 -10.96
CA ALA A 260 -4.08 10.91 -10.35
C ALA A 260 -4.44 9.43 -10.40
N SER A 261 -4.85 8.87 -9.26
CA SER A 261 -5.35 7.49 -9.19
C SER A 261 -6.64 7.32 -10.00
N LYS A 262 -6.71 6.23 -10.78
CA LYS A 262 -7.95 5.81 -11.44
C LYS A 262 -8.91 5.16 -10.45
N MET A 263 -8.38 4.55 -9.40
CA MET A 263 -9.12 3.72 -8.45
C MET A 263 -9.68 4.49 -7.25
N PHE A 264 -8.88 5.39 -6.66
CA PHE A 264 -9.25 6.06 -5.42
C PHE A 264 -9.74 7.49 -5.66
N GLY A 265 -10.87 7.83 -5.03
CA GLY A 265 -11.39 9.19 -5.01
C GLY A 265 -10.57 10.09 -4.09
N LYS A 266 -10.66 11.41 -4.33
CA LYS A 266 -9.99 12.44 -3.52
C LYS A 266 -10.35 12.30 -2.05
N PRO A 267 -9.38 12.07 -1.16
CA PRO A 267 -9.62 12.16 0.28
C PRO A 267 -9.99 13.60 0.67
N SER A 268 -10.88 13.77 1.65
CA SER A 268 -11.34 15.10 2.07
C SER A 268 -10.23 16.00 2.61
N TRP A 269 -9.14 15.41 3.09
CA TRP A 269 -7.97 16.13 3.61
C TRP A 269 -6.97 16.51 2.50
N GLN A 270 -7.02 15.88 1.33
CA GLN A 270 -6.13 16.19 0.21
C GLN A 270 -6.61 17.48 -0.47
N THR A 271 -6.27 18.60 0.15
CA THR A 271 -6.68 19.95 -0.24
C THR A 271 -5.53 20.93 0.00
N GLY A 272 -5.48 22.02 -0.75
CA GLY A 272 -4.42 23.01 -0.61
C GLY A 272 -4.12 23.70 -1.93
N THR A 273 -3.21 24.66 -1.90
CA THR A 273 -2.71 25.31 -3.11
C THR A 273 -2.05 24.28 -4.01
N GLY A 274 -2.40 24.27 -5.30
CA GLY A 274 -1.82 23.35 -6.30
C GLY A 274 -2.54 22.01 -6.43
N VAL A 275 -3.28 21.56 -5.40
CA VAL A 275 -4.03 20.30 -5.46
C VAL A 275 -5.12 20.36 -6.55
N PRO A 276 -5.10 19.47 -7.55
CA PRO A 276 -6.11 19.45 -8.62
C PRO A 276 -7.55 19.30 -8.09
N ALA A 277 -8.55 19.87 -8.76
CA ALA A 277 -9.97 19.68 -8.40
C ALA A 277 -10.63 18.57 -9.25
N ASP A 278 -9.97 17.42 -9.38
CA ASP A 278 -10.33 16.32 -10.29
C ASP A 278 -11.11 15.17 -9.63
N GLY A 279 -11.24 15.20 -8.30
CA GLY A 279 -11.95 14.19 -7.52
C GLY A 279 -11.19 12.86 -7.36
N LYS A 280 -9.88 12.80 -7.67
CA LYS A 280 -9.04 11.60 -7.55
C LYS A 280 -7.94 11.76 -6.50
N ARG A 281 -7.46 10.65 -5.92
CA ARG A 281 -6.26 10.70 -5.05
C ARG A 281 -5.05 11.04 -5.93
N ASP A 282 -4.39 12.16 -5.66
CA ASP A 282 -3.17 12.57 -6.37
C ASP A 282 -1.91 12.08 -5.65
N VAL A 283 -0.90 11.62 -6.37
CA VAL A 283 0.37 11.06 -5.85
C VAL A 283 1.53 11.91 -6.38
N PRO A 284 2.62 12.12 -5.59
CA PRO A 284 2.85 11.69 -4.20
C PRO A 284 2.26 12.65 -3.17
N ASP A 285 2.47 12.37 -1.87
CA ASP A 285 2.14 13.32 -0.78
C ASP A 285 3.33 14.25 -0.48
N ILE A 286 4.55 13.70 -0.43
CA ILE A 286 5.82 14.43 -0.24
C ILE A 286 6.86 13.90 -1.23
N ALA A 287 8.05 14.51 -1.27
CA ALA A 287 9.17 13.97 -2.03
C ALA A 287 10.51 14.12 -1.30
N LEU A 288 11.45 13.22 -1.59
CA LEU A 288 12.82 13.21 -1.09
C LEU A 288 13.78 12.87 -2.24
N ASN A 289 15.09 13.04 -2.05
CA ASN A 289 16.08 12.74 -3.08
C ASN A 289 15.92 11.31 -3.62
N GLY A 290 15.79 11.19 -4.93
CA GLY A 290 15.61 9.92 -5.63
C GLY A 290 16.47 9.79 -6.89
N SER A 291 17.34 10.74 -7.22
CA SER A 291 18.12 10.62 -8.45
C SER A 291 19.24 9.58 -8.37
N ASN A 292 19.29 8.74 -9.40
CA ASN A 292 20.40 7.82 -9.64
C ASN A 292 21.59 8.54 -10.28
N GLY A 293 21.30 9.52 -11.14
CA GLY A 293 22.31 10.25 -11.90
C GLY A 293 22.96 11.40 -11.13
N HIS A 294 22.33 11.85 -10.05
CA HIS A 294 22.65 13.09 -9.39
C HIS A 294 22.51 12.97 -7.86
N ASP A 295 23.65 12.94 -7.17
CA ASP A 295 23.74 12.73 -5.73
C ASP A 295 23.00 11.50 -5.19
N PRO A 296 23.25 10.31 -5.77
CA PRO A 296 22.66 9.08 -5.25
C PRO A 296 23.12 8.81 -3.82
N VAL A 297 22.30 8.05 -3.10
CA VAL A 297 22.64 7.61 -1.75
C VAL A 297 23.69 6.51 -1.78
N LEU A 298 24.57 6.50 -0.79
CA LEU A 298 25.50 5.40 -0.55
C LEU A 298 24.82 4.29 0.23
N ILE A 299 25.11 3.05 -0.16
CA ILE A 299 24.67 1.84 0.54
C ILE A 299 25.83 0.86 0.70
N CYS A 300 25.66 -0.18 1.52
CA CYS A 300 26.59 -1.29 1.63
C CYS A 300 25.86 -2.61 1.34
N SER A 301 25.91 -3.06 0.09
CA SER A 301 25.36 -4.37 -0.28
C SER A 301 26.41 -5.19 -1.02
N GLN A 302 26.68 -6.41 -0.56
CA GLN A 302 27.55 -7.35 -1.27
C GLN A 302 26.91 -7.77 -2.60
N ASP A 303 25.58 -7.87 -2.65
CA ASP A 303 24.83 -8.24 -3.84
C ASP A 303 24.96 -7.23 -5.00
N PHE A 304 25.22 -5.96 -4.67
CA PHE A 304 25.51 -4.92 -5.66
C PHE A 304 26.70 -5.27 -6.58
N PHE A 305 27.62 -6.11 -6.10
CA PHE A 305 28.80 -6.56 -6.85
C PHE A 305 28.70 -8.03 -7.29
N THR A 306 27.50 -8.62 -7.27
CA THR A 306 27.28 -9.99 -7.72
C THR A 306 27.80 -10.18 -9.16
N GLY A 307 28.67 -11.18 -9.34
CA GLY A 307 29.32 -11.47 -10.63
C GLY A 307 30.69 -10.81 -10.84
N ALA A 308 31.17 -9.98 -9.90
CA ALA A 308 32.52 -9.42 -9.96
C ALA A 308 33.60 -10.51 -9.81
N ASN A 309 34.69 -10.39 -10.57
CA ASN A 309 35.85 -11.29 -10.50
C ASN A 309 37.16 -10.46 -10.53
N PRO A 310 37.96 -10.43 -9.44
CA PRO A 310 37.77 -11.16 -8.18
C PRO A 310 36.52 -10.71 -7.40
N PRO A 311 36.01 -11.52 -6.44
CA PRO A 311 34.88 -11.13 -5.58
C PRO A 311 35.14 -9.80 -4.87
N VAL A 312 34.10 -8.97 -4.76
CA VAL A 312 34.17 -7.64 -4.18
C VAL A 312 33.36 -7.61 -2.89
N THR A 313 33.99 -7.21 -1.79
CA THR A 313 33.30 -6.91 -0.54
C THR A 313 32.90 -5.44 -0.50
N SER A 314 31.63 -5.14 -0.20
CA SER A 314 31.11 -3.79 0.02
C SER A 314 31.76 -3.14 1.26
N CYS A 315 31.85 -1.81 1.25
CA CYS A 315 32.19 -0.98 2.43
C CYS A 315 33.37 -1.42 3.31
N THR A 316 34.47 -1.83 2.67
CA THR A 316 35.71 -2.22 3.37
C THR A 316 36.55 -1.05 3.89
N ASN A 317 36.32 0.16 3.38
CA ASN A 317 37.04 1.37 3.78
C ASN A 317 36.10 2.58 3.71
N GLY A 318 35.34 2.81 4.78
CA GLY A 318 34.14 3.64 4.70
C GLY A 318 33.17 3.04 3.68
N PHE A 319 32.50 3.88 2.88
CA PHE A 319 31.60 3.41 1.82
C PHE A 319 32.31 2.80 0.60
N ARG A 320 33.65 2.72 0.59
CA ARG A 320 34.39 2.12 -0.52
C ARG A 320 34.47 0.61 -0.38
N ALA A 321 34.08 -0.08 -1.44
CA ALA A 321 34.27 -1.52 -1.60
C ALA A 321 35.76 -1.87 -1.76
N SER A 322 36.09 -3.16 -1.66
CA SER A 322 37.47 -3.69 -1.75
C SER A 322 38.21 -3.38 -3.07
N ASN A 323 37.47 -3.10 -4.14
CA ASN A 323 37.98 -2.65 -5.44
C ASN A 323 37.97 -1.12 -5.60
N GLN A 324 37.72 -0.38 -4.52
CA GLN A 324 37.58 1.09 -4.46
C GLN A 324 36.35 1.66 -5.19
N SER A 325 35.39 0.83 -5.59
CA SER A 325 34.08 1.27 -6.10
C SER A 325 33.15 1.71 -4.97
N LEU A 326 32.05 2.38 -5.35
CA LEU A 326 30.92 2.71 -4.49
C LEU A 326 29.71 1.88 -4.92
N SER A 327 28.89 1.49 -3.95
CA SER A 327 27.49 1.12 -4.19
C SER A 327 26.66 2.37 -3.96
N ALA A 328 26.07 2.90 -5.03
CA ALA A 328 25.28 4.10 -4.99
C ALA A 328 23.99 3.91 -5.79
N ILE A 329 22.87 4.32 -5.19
CA ILE A 329 21.53 4.07 -5.70
C ILE A 329 20.63 5.28 -5.44
N GLY A 330 19.53 5.36 -6.18
CA GLY A 330 18.45 6.34 -6.10
C GLY A 330 17.11 5.59 -6.14
N GLY A 331 16.10 6.17 -6.76
CA GLY A 331 14.73 5.65 -6.72
C GLY A 331 13.91 6.27 -5.60
N THR A 332 12.59 6.23 -5.76
CA THR A 332 11.64 6.53 -4.68
C THR A 332 11.74 5.53 -3.52
N SER A 333 12.36 4.37 -3.76
CA SER A 333 12.86 3.43 -2.75
C SER A 333 13.81 4.03 -1.73
N VAL A 334 14.51 5.13 -2.04
CA VAL A 334 15.30 5.87 -1.03
C VAL A 334 14.38 6.65 -0.09
N GLY A 335 13.34 7.27 -0.66
CA GLY A 335 12.45 8.17 0.06
C GLY A 335 11.57 7.45 1.08
N ALA A 336 11.00 6.30 0.71
CA ALA A 336 10.10 5.54 1.58
C ALA A 336 10.71 5.13 2.95
N PRO A 337 11.91 4.54 3.04
CA PRO A 337 12.57 4.18 4.30
C PRO A 337 13.16 5.39 5.01
N SER A 338 13.66 6.38 4.27
CA SER A 338 14.14 7.64 4.85
C SER A 338 13.01 8.37 5.59
N PHE A 339 11.82 8.43 4.99
CA PHE A 339 10.65 9.00 5.64
C PHE A 339 10.14 8.14 6.79
N ALA A 340 10.27 6.81 6.73
CA ALA A 340 10.00 5.95 7.89
C ALA A 340 10.94 6.25 9.08
N GLY A 341 12.22 6.55 8.81
CA GLY A 341 13.14 7.09 9.81
C GLY A 341 12.63 8.41 10.39
N ILE A 342 12.23 9.37 9.54
CA ILE A 342 11.63 10.65 9.98
C ILE A 342 10.40 10.41 10.86
N LEU A 343 9.50 9.50 10.49
CA LEU A 343 8.31 9.15 11.26
C LEU A 343 8.67 8.60 12.66
N ALA A 344 9.73 7.81 12.78
CA ALA A 344 10.23 7.38 14.08
C ALA A 344 10.73 8.57 14.92
N LEU A 345 11.45 9.52 14.32
CA LEU A 345 11.85 10.74 15.01
C LEU A 345 10.64 11.58 15.46
N MET A 346 9.60 11.66 14.62
CA MET A 346 8.35 12.34 14.97
C MET A 346 7.60 11.64 16.13
N ASN A 347 7.53 10.31 16.14
CA ASN A 347 6.98 9.56 17.26
C ASN A 347 7.77 9.86 18.55
N GLN A 348 9.11 9.86 18.49
CA GLN A 348 9.97 10.21 19.63
C GLN A 348 9.70 11.63 20.13
N ALA A 349 9.65 12.62 19.24
CA ALA A 349 9.43 14.02 19.58
C ALA A 349 8.06 14.28 20.21
N THR A 350 7.02 13.58 19.72
CA THR A 350 5.64 13.69 20.22
C THR A 350 5.39 12.86 21.47
N GLY A 351 6.31 11.95 21.83
CA GLY A 351 6.07 10.93 22.85
C GLY A 351 4.95 9.96 22.46
N SER A 352 4.60 9.90 21.17
CA SER A 352 3.59 8.98 20.67
C SER A 352 4.19 7.59 20.47
N ASN A 353 3.36 6.57 20.65
CA ASN A 353 3.72 5.22 20.21
C ASN A 353 3.54 5.08 18.70
N GLY A 354 2.72 5.91 18.05
CA GLY A 354 2.45 5.89 16.61
C GLY A 354 1.50 7.01 16.19
N LEU A 355 1.62 7.52 14.96
CA LEU A 355 0.83 8.67 14.48
C LEU A 355 -0.36 8.27 13.59
N GLY A 356 -0.50 6.99 13.23
CA GLY A 356 -1.54 6.54 12.31
C GLY A 356 -1.42 7.21 10.94
N ASN A 357 -2.54 7.67 10.36
CA ASN A 357 -2.48 8.39 9.07
C ASN A 357 -1.94 9.81 9.27
N VAL A 358 -0.71 10.07 8.82
CA VAL A 358 -0.10 11.39 8.92
C VAL A 358 -0.54 12.35 7.82
N ASN A 359 -1.08 11.85 6.70
CA ASN A 359 -1.41 12.66 5.52
C ASN A 359 -2.33 13.86 5.85
N PRO A 360 -3.43 13.71 6.62
CA PRO A 360 -4.27 14.87 6.94
C PRO A 360 -3.51 16.01 7.63
N MET A 361 -2.60 15.67 8.54
CA MET A 361 -1.79 16.66 9.24
C MET A 361 -0.73 17.28 8.31
N LEU A 362 -0.08 16.48 7.45
CA LEU A 362 0.87 17.02 6.46
C LEU A 362 0.19 18.06 5.56
N TYR A 363 -1.01 17.77 5.05
CA TYR A 363 -1.78 18.72 4.23
C TYR A 363 -2.27 19.94 5.02
N GLN A 364 -2.64 19.78 6.29
CA GLN A 364 -2.95 20.90 7.17
C GLN A 364 -1.73 21.81 7.37
N LEU A 365 -0.54 21.23 7.54
CA LEU A 365 0.71 21.94 7.79
C LEU A 365 1.34 22.52 6.52
N ALA A 366 0.92 22.10 5.33
CA ALA A 366 1.44 22.58 4.04
C ALA A 366 1.37 24.11 3.85
N GLY A 367 0.40 24.78 4.50
CA GLY A 367 0.30 26.24 4.48
C GLY A 367 1.25 26.96 5.46
N THR A 368 1.98 26.21 6.29
CA THR A 368 2.91 26.76 7.28
C THR A 368 4.26 27.00 6.64
N SER A 369 4.73 28.25 6.70
CA SER A 369 6.00 28.64 6.09
C SER A 369 7.18 27.85 6.67
N GLY A 370 8.01 27.29 5.78
CA GLY A 370 9.24 26.58 6.15
C GLY A 370 9.05 25.12 6.58
N VAL A 371 7.82 24.57 6.57
CA VAL A 371 7.60 23.15 6.86
C VAL A 371 7.97 22.26 5.67
N PHE A 372 7.66 22.72 4.46
CA PHE A 372 8.06 22.05 3.22
C PHE A 372 8.84 22.99 2.32
N HIS A 373 9.87 22.47 1.68
CA HIS A 373 10.50 23.10 0.53
C HIS A 373 9.70 22.75 -0.71
N VAL A 374 8.99 23.73 -1.27
CA VAL A 374 8.20 23.55 -2.49
C VAL A 374 9.13 23.41 -3.70
N ILE A 375 9.00 22.31 -4.43
CA ILE A 375 9.73 22.07 -5.68
C ILE A 375 8.87 22.59 -6.83
N ALA A 376 9.27 23.72 -7.42
CA ALA A 376 8.46 24.42 -8.42
C ALA A 376 8.99 24.30 -9.87
N SER A 377 9.90 23.35 -10.13
CA SER A 377 10.51 23.20 -11.45
C SER A 377 10.84 21.75 -11.79
N GLY A 378 10.71 21.44 -13.09
CA GLY A 378 10.90 20.10 -13.63
C GLY A 378 9.59 19.37 -13.96
N THR A 379 9.70 18.11 -14.37
CA THR A 379 8.57 17.27 -14.80
C THR A 379 8.86 15.81 -14.47
N ASN A 380 7.85 14.95 -14.36
CA ASN A 380 8.02 13.48 -14.44
C ASN A 380 7.59 12.93 -15.81
N ASN A 381 7.78 13.73 -16.86
CA ASN A 381 7.42 13.34 -18.22
C ASN A 381 8.29 12.18 -18.71
N VAL A 382 7.65 11.18 -19.30
CA VAL A 382 8.32 10.05 -19.95
C VAL A 382 7.93 9.97 -21.42
N PRO A 383 8.82 9.50 -22.32
CA PRO A 383 8.47 9.28 -23.72
C PRO A 383 7.24 8.39 -23.89
N CYS A 384 6.43 8.68 -24.90
CA CYS A 384 5.24 7.90 -25.21
C CYS A 384 5.10 7.60 -26.69
N THR A 385 4.44 6.48 -26.99
CA THR A 385 4.20 6.05 -28.37
C THR A 385 3.02 6.81 -28.94
N ALA A 386 3.25 7.68 -29.92
CA ALA A 386 2.18 8.46 -30.54
C ALA A 386 1.04 7.57 -31.06
N GLY A 387 -0.20 7.92 -30.69
CA GLY A 387 -1.42 7.17 -30.99
C GLY A 387 -1.91 6.25 -29.87
N THR A 388 -1.20 6.13 -28.75
CA THR A 388 -1.62 5.32 -27.60
C THR A 388 -2.41 6.14 -26.56
N THR A 389 -2.89 5.46 -25.51
CA THR A 389 -3.62 6.06 -24.38
C THR A 389 -2.84 7.24 -23.80
N ASN A 390 -3.50 8.39 -23.64
CA ASN A 390 -2.91 9.67 -23.21
C ASN A 390 -1.79 10.26 -24.10
N CYS A 391 -1.42 9.62 -25.22
CA CYS A 391 -0.38 10.09 -26.15
C CYS A 391 -0.93 10.27 -27.57
N PRO A 392 -1.78 11.29 -27.85
CA PRO A 392 -2.35 11.49 -29.18
C PRO A 392 -1.29 11.82 -30.23
N SER A 393 -1.61 11.59 -31.51
CA SER A 393 -0.70 11.87 -32.64
C SER A 393 -0.07 13.27 -32.56
N GLY A 394 1.26 13.33 -32.61
CA GLY A 394 2.04 14.57 -32.45
C GLY A 394 2.57 14.81 -31.03
N THR A 395 2.16 13.98 -30.05
CA THR A 395 2.70 13.97 -28.69
C THR A 395 3.87 12.98 -28.60
N THR A 396 4.95 13.38 -27.92
CA THR A 396 6.17 12.55 -27.77
C THR A 396 6.45 12.15 -26.32
N SER A 397 5.78 12.77 -25.35
CA SER A 397 5.91 12.44 -23.92
C SER A 397 4.61 12.74 -23.18
N ILE A 398 4.39 12.04 -22.07
CA ILE A 398 3.27 12.25 -21.14
C ILE A 398 3.79 12.43 -19.72
N GLY A 399 3.10 13.25 -18.93
CA GLY A 399 3.36 13.40 -17.51
C GLY A 399 2.90 14.75 -16.99
N PHE A 400 3.47 15.13 -15.83
CA PHE A 400 3.10 16.32 -15.09
C PHE A 400 4.30 17.24 -14.89
N SER A 401 4.03 18.50 -14.60
CA SER A 401 5.05 19.51 -14.31
C SER A 401 4.92 19.97 -12.87
N ALA A 402 6.07 20.20 -12.23
CA ALA A 402 6.10 20.80 -10.91
C ALA A 402 5.61 22.25 -10.92
N GLY A 403 5.10 22.70 -9.78
CA GLY A 403 4.40 23.99 -9.69
C GLY A 403 4.47 24.65 -8.31
N ALA A 404 3.69 25.72 -8.14
CA ALA A 404 3.58 26.36 -6.84
C ALA A 404 2.62 25.56 -5.92
N GLY A 405 3.10 25.20 -4.73
CA GLY A 405 2.33 24.42 -3.77
C GLY A 405 2.41 22.92 -4.08
N TYR A 406 1.28 22.22 -3.97
CA TYR A 406 1.19 20.82 -4.33
C TYR A 406 1.30 20.61 -5.84
N ASP A 407 2.01 19.56 -6.26
CA ASP A 407 1.93 19.05 -7.63
C ASP A 407 2.00 17.51 -7.69
N GLN A 408 1.60 16.96 -8.83
CA GLN A 408 1.56 15.51 -9.09
C GLN A 408 2.94 14.92 -9.45
N VAL A 409 4.02 15.60 -9.07
CA VAL A 409 5.40 15.12 -9.25
C VAL A 409 6.10 14.96 -7.91
N THR A 410 6.02 15.99 -7.06
CA THR A 410 6.74 16.09 -5.77
C THR A 410 5.81 16.30 -4.57
N GLY A 411 4.50 16.31 -4.79
CA GLY A 411 3.52 16.44 -3.72
C GLY A 411 3.63 17.80 -3.06
N LEU A 412 3.64 17.84 -1.73
CA LEU A 412 3.85 19.05 -0.93
C LEU A 412 5.30 19.57 -0.99
N GLY A 413 6.21 18.79 -1.58
CA GLY A 413 7.64 19.03 -1.60
C GLY A 413 8.39 18.22 -0.54
N SER A 414 9.64 18.59 -0.28
CA SER A 414 10.46 17.91 0.73
C SER A 414 10.28 18.54 2.11
N PRO A 415 10.23 17.74 3.19
CA PRO A 415 10.06 18.26 4.54
C PRO A 415 11.36 18.87 5.07
N ASP A 416 11.24 20.03 5.73
CA ASP A 416 12.20 20.48 6.74
C ASP A 416 11.80 19.79 8.05
N VAL A 417 12.56 18.78 8.48
CA VAL A 417 12.11 17.84 9.52
C VAL A 417 11.96 18.53 10.88
N ASN A 418 12.87 19.45 11.22
CA ASN A 418 12.80 20.22 12.45
C ASN A 418 11.57 21.16 12.46
N ASN A 419 11.33 21.89 11.38
CA ASN A 419 10.15 22.76 11.29
C ASN A 419 8.85 21.95 11.24
N LEU A 420 8.84 20.80 10.56
CA LEU A 420 7.71 19.89 10.54
C LEU A 420 7.37 19.40 11.95
N ILE A 421 8.34 18.92 12.72
CA ILE A 421 8.14 18.48 14.11
C ILE A 421 7.65 19.64 14.99
N ALA A 422 8.26 20.82 14.87
CA ALA A 422 7.86 22.00 15.63
C ALA A 422 6.41 22.43 15.31
N ALA A 423 6.04 22.45 14.02
CA ALA A 423 4.70 22.78 13.57
C ALA A 423 3.68 21.73 14.02
N TRP A 424 4.05 20.44 13.96
CA TRP A 424 3.21 19.33 14.43
C TRP A 424 2.88 19.44 15.91
N LEU A 425 3.89 19.71 16.76
CA LEU A 425 3.71 19.89 18.20
C LEU A 425 2.91 21.16 18.55
N ALA A 426 2.91 22.17 17.66
CA ALA A 426 2.15 23.38 17.85
C ALA A 426 0.66 23.22 17.51
N VAL A 427 0.28 22.18 16.76
CA VAL A 427 -1.14 21.91 16.49
C VAL A 427 -1.80 21.48 17.78
N THR A 428 -2.71 22.32 18.28
CA THR A 428 -3.57 21.95 19.41
C THR A 428 -4.57 20.92 18.90
N PRO A 429 -4.52 19.67 19.37
CA PRO A 429 -5.41 18.64 18.88
C PRO A 429 -6.87 19.05 19.14
N THR A 430 -7.70 19.05 18.11
CA THR A 430 -9.13 19.27 18.29
C THR A 430 -9.74 18.05 18.97
N ALA A 431 -10.70 18.28 19.87
CA ALA A 431 -11.51 17.24 20.46
C ALA A 431 -12.09 16.31 19.38
N ASP A 432 -11.78 15.01 19.44
CA ASP A 432 -12.23 13.99 18.47
C ASP A 432 -12.49 12.60 19.12
N PHE A 433 -12.88 11.58 18.36
CA PHE A 433 -13.07 10.21 18.85
C PHE A 433 -12.59 9.15 17.85
N SER A 434 -12.22 7.96 18.33
CA SER A 434 -11.93 6.80 17.46
C SER A 434 -13.08 5.79 17.47
N VAL A 435 -13.17 4.96 16.42
CA VAL A 435 -14.11 3.83 16.33
C VAL A 435 -13.33 2.59 15.91
N ASP A 436 -13.23 1.61 16.79
CA ASP A 436 -12.52 0.35 16.57
C ASP A 436 -13.48 -0.84 16.59
N SER A 437 -13.11 -1.92 15.90
CA SER A 437 -13.90 -3.17 15.86
C SER A 437 -13.00 -4.41 15.89
N LEU A 438 -13.54 -5.52 16.41
CA LEU A 438 -12.87 -6.84 16.41
C LEU A 438 -13.43 -7.75 15.31
N THR A 439 -12.62 -8.66 14.77
CA THR A 439 -13.05 -9.65 13.76
C THR A 439 -14.16 -10.57 14.26
N SER A 440 -15.03 -11.04 13.36
CA SER A 440 -16.15 -11.94 13.68
C SER A 440 -16.27 -13.08 12.67
N THR A 441 -16.49 -14.32 13.15
CA THR A 441 -16.73 -15.51 12.31
C THR A 441 -18.14 -16.05 12.48
N ILE A 442 -18.81 -16.37 11.38
CA ILE A 442 -20.15 -16.96 11.35
C ILE A 442 -20.03 -18.41 10.89
N ALA A 443 -20.54 -19.34 11.70
CA ALA A 443 -20.28 -20.77 11.55
C ALA A 443 -20.96 -21.42 10.32
N SER A 444 -22.04 -20.82 9.80
CA SER A 444 -22.78 -21.32 8.63
C SER A 444 -23.70 -20.26 8.02
N PRO A 445 -24.11 -20.38 6.74
CA PRO A 445 -25.17 -19.57 6.15
C PRO A 445 -26.47 -19.61 6.96
N GLY A 446 -27.06 -18.45 7.25
CA GLY A 446 -28.21 -18.30 8.15
C GLY A 446 -27.86 -18.14 9.63
N GLY A 447 -26.58 -18.21 9.99
CA GLY A 447 -26.09 -17.94 11.33
C GLY A 447 -26.05 -16.45 11.69
N GLN A 448 -25.83 -16.19 12.98
CA GLN A 448 -25.62 -14.86 13.54
C GLN A 448 -24.17 -14.72 14.01
N GLY A 449 -23.57 -13.56 13.80
CA GLY A 449 -22.28 -13.16 14.35
C GLY A 449 -22.43 -11.93 15.23
N SER A 450 -21.47 -11.71 16.12
CA SER A 450 -21.42 -10.49 16.93
C SER A 450 -20.00 -9.98 17.04
N SER A 451 -19.83 -8.66 17.03
CA SER A 451 -18.58 -7.99 17.37
C SER A 451 -18.84 -6.85 18.36
N THR A 452 -17.79 -6.43 19.06
CA THR A 452 -17.83 -5.25 19.93
C THR A 452 -17.15 -4.09 19.22
N ILE A 453 -17.90 -3.01 19.04
CA ILE A 453 -17.40 -1.73 18.57
C ILE A 453 -16.96 -0.93 19.78
N THR A 454 -15.73 -0.46 19.79
CA THR A 454 -15.16 0.35 20.86
C THR A 454 -14.99 1.78 20.37
N ILE A 455 -15.45 2.74 21.16
CA ILE A 455 -15.42 4.16 20.84
C ILE A 455 -14.62 4.85 21.95
N THR A 456 -13.53 5.52 21.58
CA THR A 456 -12.63 6.14 22.54
C THR A 456 -12.57 7.63 22.31
N ALA A 457 -12.71 8.43 23.37
CA ALA A 457 -12.53 9.88 23.29
C ALA A 457 -11.05 10.21 23.06
N ALA A 458 -10.79 11.14 22.14
CA ALA A 458 -9.49 11.71 21.86
C ALA A 458 -9.50 13.21 22.16
N ASN A 459 -8.37 13.74 22.64
CA ASN A 459 -8.16 15.18 22.80
C ASN A 459 -9.24 15.90 23.64
N GLY A 460 -9.75 15.22 24.66
CA GLY A 460 -10.78 15.77 25.55
C GLY A 460 -12.19 15.82 24.97
N PHE A 461 -12.46 15.11 23.88
CA PHE A 461 -13.80 15.02 23.29
C PHE A 461 -14.87 14.58 24.29
N ALA A 462 -15.92 15.38 24.31
CA ALA A 462 -17.14 15.11 25.05
C ALA A 462 -18.31 15.33 24.10
N GLY A 463 -19.12 14.29 23.90
CA GLY A 463 -20.19 14.35 22.91
C GLY A 463 -20.84 13.00 22.66
N THR A 464 -21.95 13.03 21.93
CA THR A 464 -22.63 11.82 21.47
C THR A 464 -22.11 11.45 20.08
N VAL A 465 -21.71 10.20 19.92
CA VAL A 465 -21.31 9.59 18.65
C VAL A 465 -22.45 8.70 18.18
N ASP A 466 -23.08 9.05 17.07
CA ASP A 466 -24.10 8.24 16.39
C ASP A 466 -23.42 7.18 15.53
N LEU A 467 -23.84 5.93 15.64
CA LEU A 467 -23.21 4.79 14.97
C LEU A 467 -24.13 4.21 13.89
N THR A 468 -23.56 3.97 12.72
CA THR A 468 -24.21 3.29 11.60
C THR A 468 -23.37 2.13 11.12
N CYS A 469 -23.99 1.13 10.51
CA CYS A 469 -23.28 0.01 9.89
C CYS A 469 -23.81 -0.22 8.48
N ALA A 470 -22.90 -0.54 7.55
CA ALA A 470 -23.19 -0.76 6.15
C ALA A 470 -22.41 -1.99 5.64
N PRO A 471 -23.07 -3.12 5.32
CA PRO A 471 -22.43 -4.22 4.63
C PRO A 471 -22.15 -3.85 3.17
N VAL A 472 -21.05 -4.35 2.58
CA VAL A 472 -20.85 -4.22 1.12
C VAL A 472 -22.03 -4.86 0.37
N ALA A 473 -22.54 -4.17 -0.66
CA ALA A 473 -23.78 -4.46 -1.35
C ALA A 473 -23.94 -5.93 -1.79
N SER A 474 -24.43 -6.76 -0.87
CA SER A 474 -24.92 -8.10 -1.10
C SER A 474 -26.26 -8.20 -0.39
N ALA A 475 -27.30 -8.63 -1.10
CA ALA A 475 -28.68 -8.68 -0.59
C ALA A 475 -28.90 -9.70 0.55
N HIS A 476 -27.82 -10.21 1.17
CA HIS A 476 -27.82 -11.39 2.01
C HIS A 476 -27.16 -11.19 3.39
N ILE A 477 -26.67 -10.00 3.73
CA ILE A 477 -26.13 -9.68 5.07
C ILE A 477 -26.82 -8.43 5.59
N THR A 478 -27.27 -8.46 6.84
CA THR A 478 -27.73 -7.28 7.57
C THR A 478 -26.93 -7.10 8.85
N CYS A 479 -26.80 -5.85 9.28
CA CYS A 479 -26.11 -5.49 10.50
C CYS A 479 -26.99 -4.58 11.36
N ALA A 480 -26.80 -4.60 12.67
CA ALA A 480 -27.47 -3.71 13.62
C ALA A 480 -26.53 -3.39 14.78
N LEU A 481 -26.64 -2.17 15.31
CA LEU A 481 -25.84 -1.68 16.44
C LEU A 481 -26.74 -1.43 17.64
N SER A 482 -26.30 -1.88 18.83
CA SER A 482 -26.99 -1.63 20.09
C SER A 482 -25.98 -1.28 21.20
N PRO A 483 -26.01 -0.05 21.74
CA PRO A 483 -26.83 1.08 21.30
C PRO A 483 -26.39 1.63 19.92
N SER A 484 -27.29 2.33 19.22
CA SER A 484 -26.99 3.01 17.95
C SER A 484 -26.31 4.38 18.13
N SER A 485 -26.08 4.80 19.38
CA SER A 485 -25.26 5.95 19.72
C SER A 485 -24.65 5.77 21.11
N VAL A 486 -23.47 6.35 21.32
CA VAL A 486 -22.76 6.32 22.61
C VAL A 486 -22.37 7.73 23.02
N THR A 487 -22.45 8.06 24.31
CA THR A 487 -22.04 9.37 24.83
C THR A 487 -20.69 9.23 25.54
N LEU A 488 -19.71 9.99 25.06
CA LEU A 488 -18.40 10.11 25.68
C LEU A 488 -18.42 11.27 26.70
N PRO A 489 -18.16 11.02 28.00
CA PRO A 489 -18.34 12.01 29.05
C PRO A 489 -17.25 13.10 29.12
N GLY A 490 -16.20 13.04 28.29
CA GLY A 490 -15.06 13.96 28.33
C GLY A 490 -13.97 13.57 29.33
N GLY A 491 -12.74 14.04 29.09
CA GLY A 491 -11.54 13.66 29.84
C GLY A 491 -10.98 12.30 29.42
N ASN A 492 -9.85 11.86 30.01
CA ASN A 492 -9.16 10.58 29.73
C ASN A 492 -9.96 9.35 30.20
N ALA A 493 -11.27 9.29 29.92
CA ALA A 493 -12.21 8.37 30.51
C ALA A 493 -12.62 7.24 29.54
N VAL A 494 -12.49 6.02 30.07
CA VAL A 494 -13.07 4.71 29.69
C VAL A 494 -13.76 4.65 28.32
N PRO A 495 -13.21 3.85 27.36
CA PRO A 495 -13.86 3.58 26.08
C PRO A 495 -15.30 3.11 26.26
N GLN A 496 -16.20 3.63 25.43
CA GLN A 496 -17.59 3.16 25.36
C GLN A 496 -17.70 2.06 24.31
N THR A 497 -18.68 1.18 24.46
CA THR A 497 -18.85 0.05 23.55
C THR A 497 -20.26 -0.07 23.03
N ALA A 498 -20.40 -0.48 21.77
CA ALA A 498 -21.66 -0.90 21.17
C ALA A 498 -21.54 -2.33 20.63
N ALA A 499 -22.59 -3.13 20.80
CA ALA A 499 -22.65 -4.46 20.22
C ALA A 499 -23.08 -4.36 18.75
N LEU A 500 -22.26 -4.89 17.84
CA LEU A 500 -22.61 -5.09 16.44
C LEU A 500 -23.15 -6.51 16.26
N SER A 501 -24.41 -6.62 15.86
CA SER A 501 -25.05 -7.88 15.49
C SER A 501 -25.08 -8.04 13.98
N ILE A 502 -24.70 -9.22 13.48
CA ILE A 502 -24.60 -9.53 12.05
C ILE A 502 -25.50 -10.73 11.76
N ASN A 503 -26.43 -10.57 10.82
CA ASN A 503 -27.34 -11.64 10.43
C ASN A 503 -27.10 -12.02 8.97
N THR A 504 -27.07 -13.33 8.71
CA THR A 504 -27.01 -13.90 7.36
C THR A 504 -28.34 -14.58 7.01
N VAL A 505 -28.64 -14.72 5.72
CA VAL A 505 -29.87 -15.34 5.23
C VAL A 505 -29.64 -16.84 5.05
N ALA A 506 -30.46 -17.65 5.73
CA ALA A 506 -30.44 -19.10 5.57
C ALA A 506 -30.81 -19.50 4.14
N LYS A 507 -30.16 -20.53 3.61
CA LYS A 507 -30.60 -21.17 2.37
C LYS A 507 -31.97 -21.82 2.62
N LEU A 508 -32.95 -21.53 1.77
CA LEU A 508 -34.24 -22.22 1.84
C LEU A 508 -34.03 -23.66 1.40
N GLU A 509 -33.86 -24.59 2.34
CA GLU A 509 -34.01 -26.00 2.04
C GLU A 509 -35.49 -26.27 1.84
N THR A 510 -35.88 -26.59 0.61
CA THR A 510 -37.22 -27.10 0.36
C THR A 510 -37.35 -28.43 1.10
N PRO A 511 -38.24 -28.54 2.11
CA PRO A 511 -38.45 -29.81 2.76
C PRO A 511 -39.11 -30.73 1.74
N PHE A 512 -38.43 -31.83 1.42
CA PHE A 512 -38.95 -32.93 0.63
C PHE A 512 -39.57 -32.52 -0.71
N GLY A 513 -38.76 -32.59 -1.77
CA GLY A 513 -39.28 -32.98 -3.07
C GLY A 513 -39.99 -34.33 -2.89
N HIS A 514 -41.30 -34.30 -2.65
CA HIS A 514 -42.14 -35.46 -2.87
C HIS A 514 -41.84 -35.91 -4.29
N THR A 515 -41.22 -37.08 -4.41
CA THR A 515 -41.24 -37.91 -5.58
C THR A 515 -42.66 -37.87 -6.13
N ARG A 516 -42.89 -37.06 -7.19
CA ARG A 516 -44.11 -37.09 -8.01
C ARG A 516 -44.13 -38.36 -8.88
N GLY A 517 -43.87 -39.50 -8.22
CA GLY A 517 -43.84 -40.85 -8.76
C GLY A 517 -44.66 -41.83 -7.92
N LEU A 518 -45.53 -41.36 -7.03
CA LEU A 518 -46.34 -42.24 -6.18
C LEU A 518 -47.76 -41.70 -5.86
N TRP A 519 -48.42 -40.99 -6.79
CA TRP A 519 -49.87 -40.66 -6.70
C TRP A 519 -50.58 -40.60 -8.07
N TYR A 520 -50.21 -41.49 -9.01
CA TYR A 520 -51.07 -41.90 -10.13
C TYR A 520 -51.18 -43.44 -10.23
N ALA A 521 -51.24 -44.10 -9.07
CA ALA A 521 -51.57 -45.53 -8.97
C ALA A 521 -52.93 -45.79 -8.28
N THR A 522 -53.79 -44.76 -8.19
CA THR A 522 -55.18 -44.87 -7.75
C THR A 522 -56.04 -44.01 -8.67
N GLY A 523 -56.37 -44.54 -9.85
CA GLY A 523 -57.20 -43.82 -10.84
C GLY A 523 -57.25 -44.40 -12.25
N GLY A 524 -56.47 -45.44 -12.57
CA GLY A 524 -56.51 -46.12 -13.89
C GLY A 524 -57.01 -47.57 -13.87
N GLY A 525 -57.06 -48.22 -12.69
CA GLY A 525 -57.51 -49.61 -12.54
C GLY A 525 -59.03 -49.81 -12.56
N ALA A 526 -59.80 -48.74 -12.36
CA ALA A 526 -61.27 -48.81 -12.33
C ALA A 526 -61.94 -48.71 -13.71
N ILE A 527 -61.20 -48.32 -14.76
CA ILE A 527 -61.73 -48.26 -16.14
C ILE A 527 -61.25 -49.45 -16.99
N PHE A 528 -60.15 -50.12 -16.61
CA PHE A 528 -59.72 -51.36 -17.26
C PHE A 528 -60.42 -52.64 -16.76
N ALA A 529 -61.06 -52.60 -15.59
CA ALA A 529 -61.88 -53.71 -15.08
C ALA A 529 -63.32 -53.74 -15.67
N ALA A 530 -63.81 -52.62 -16.20
CA ALA A 530 -65.18 -52.52 -16.74
C ALA A 530 -65.34 -53.08 -18.17
N VAL A 531 -64.26 -53.21 -18.94
CA VAL A 531 -64.30 -53.78 -20.31
C VAL A 531 -64.11 -55.31 -20.31
N PHE A 532 -63.60 -55.90 -19.23
CA PHE A 532 -63.45 -57.37 -19.13
C PHE A 532 -64.69 -58.13 -18.61
N LEU A 533 -65.70 -57.41 -18.12
CA LEU A 533 -66.94 -57.98 -17.58
C LEU A 533 -68.12 -58.02 -18.57
N PHE A 534 -68.00 -57.42 -19.77
CA PHE A 534 -69.06 -57.42 -20.79
C PHE A 534 -68.64 -57.92 -22.19
N VAL A 535 -67.48 -58.57 -22.32
CA VAL A 535 -67.04 -59.19 -23.59
C VAL A 535 -67.18 -60.73 -23.51
N PRO A 536 -67.97 -61.37 -24.40
CA PRO A 536 -68.13 -62.83 -24.43
C PRO A 536 -66.80 -63.56 -24.66
N SER A 537 -66.66 -64.75 -24.08
CA SER A 537 -65.42 -65.55 -23.96
C SER A 537 -64.72 -65.97 -25.26
N ARG A 538 -65.21 -65.55 -26.43
CA ARG A 538 -64.77 -66.01 -27.75
C ARG A 538 -63.78 -65.07 -28.46
N CYS A 539 -63.50 -63.87 -27.93
CA CYS A 539 -62.61 -62.88 -28.56
C CYS A 539 -61.56 -62.25 -27.62
N ARG A 540 -61.17 -62.89 -26.51
CA ARG A 540 -60.31 -62.29 -25.48
C ARG A 540 -58.83 -62.11 -25.86
N TRP A 541 -58.32 -62.83 -26.87
CA TRP A 541 -56.88 -62.83 -27.19
C TRP A 541 -56.47 -61.84 -28.29
N THR A 542 -57.39 -61.34 -29.11
CA THR A 542 -57.08 -60.36 -30.17
C THR A 542 -57.07 -58.91 -29.67
N SER A 543 -57.84 -58.59 -28.62
CA SER A 543 -57.89 -57.24 -28.01
C SER A 543 -56.67 -56.90 -27.14
N LEU A 544 -55.89 -57.91 -26.71
CA LEU A 544 -54.71 -57.71 -25.87
C LEU A 544 -53.50 -57.16 -26.66
N PHE A 545 -53.38 -57.54 -27.94
CA PHE A 545 -52.30 -57.04 -28.81
C PHE A 545 -52.51 -55.57 -29.24
N GLY A 546 -53.76 -55.11 -29.39
CA GLY A 546 -54.06 -53.72 -29.74
C GLY A 546 -53.78 -52.72 -28.62
N LEU A 547 -53.93 -53.13 -27.36
CA LEU A 547 -53.72 -52.26 -26.19
C LEU A 547 -52.25 -52.06 -25.82
N VAL A 548 -51.38 -53.04 -26.10
CA VAL A 548 -49.92 -52.92 -25.90
C VAL A 548 -49.30 -52.00 -26.95
N LEU A 549 -49.84 -51.97 -28.18
CA LEU A 549 -49.37 -51.08 -29.24
C LEU A 549 -49.72 -49.60 -28.99
N LEU A 550 -50.88 -49.32 -28.36
CA LEU A 550 -51.30 -47.95 -28.04
C LEU A 550 -50.48 -47.32 -26.89
N ALA A 551 -49.98 -48.15 -25.96
CA ALA A 551 -49.18 -47.70 -24.82
C ALA A 551 -47.74 -47.31 -25.21
N PHE A 552 -47.19 -47.89 -26.29
CA PHE A 552 -45.84 -47.55 -26.77
C PHE A 552 -45.78 -46.26 -27.60
N LEU A 553 -46.90 -45.83 -28.20
CA LEU A 553 -46.99 -44.62 -29.04
C LEU A 553 -47.15 -43.32 -28.26
N ALA A 554 -47.48 -43.37 -26.96
CA ALA A 554 -47.71 -42.18 -26.12
C ALA A 554 -46.45 -41.62 -25.43
N VAL A 555 -45.26 -42.22 -25.63
CA VAL A 555 -44.02 -41.84 -24.93
C VAL A 555 -43.09 -40.94 -25.76
N ASN A 556 -43.45 -40.54 -27.00
CA ASN A 556 -42.49 -39.89 -27.92
C ASN A 556 -42.91 -38.57 -28.58
N VAL A 557 -43.81 -37.76 -27.99
CA VAL A 557 -44.01 -36.37 -28.49
C VAL A 557 -44.43 -35.42 -27.37
N ALA A 558 -43.49 -34.62 -26.85
CA ALA A 558 -43.76 -33.30 -26.27
C ALA A 558 -42.46 -32.48 -26.16
N CYS A 559 -42.07 -31.88 -27.28
CA CYS A 559 -41.26 -30.67 -27.33
C CYS A 559 -42.25 -29.52 -27.58
N GLY A 560 -42.19 -28.44 -26.78
CA GLY A 560 -43.03 -27.27 -26.95
C GLY A 560 -42.83 -26.25 -25.83
N GLY A 561 -42.17 -25.14 -26.14
CA GLY A 561 -41.83 -24.07 -25.21
C GLY A 561 -43.00 -23.13 -24.85
N GLY A 562 -42.76 -22.28 -23.86
CA GLY A 562 -43.62 -21.16 -23.47
C GLY A 562 -43.00 -20.40 -22.29
N GLY A 563 -42.63 -19.15 -22.51
CA GLY A 563 -42.02 -18.27 -21.51
C GLY A 563 -43.00 -17.76 -20.47
N GLY A 564 -42.46 -17.19 -19.39
CA GLY A 564 -43.21 -16.40 -18.43
C GLY A 564 -42.60 -16.39 -17.03
N GLY A 565 -42.38 -15.19 -16.51
CA GLY A 565 -42.51 -14.91 -15.08
C GLY A 565 -41.22 -14.98 -14.26
N GLY A 566 -40.67 -13.80 -13.94
CA GLY A 566 -39.76 -13.65 -12.82
C GLY A 566 -40.40 -14.16 -11.52
N GLY A 567 -39.66 -15.02 -10.82
CA GLY A 567 -39.94 -15.47 -9.47
C GLY A 567 -38.61 -15.83 -8.83
N GLY A 568 -38.10 -14.94 -7.97
CA GLY A 568 -36.83 -15.10 -7.28
C GLY A 568 -36.83 -16.34 -6.38
N GLY A 569 -36.04 -17.34 -6.76
CA GLY A 569 -35.60 -18.40 -5.87
C GLY A 569 -34.50 -17.87 -4.97
N GLY A 570 -34.75 -17.85 -3.66
CA GLY A 570 -33.84 -17.31 -2.64
C GLY A 570 -32.57 -18.16 -2.49
N ASN A 571 -31.45 -17.64 -2.98
CA ASN A 571 -30.13 -18.11 -2.58
C ASN A 571 -29.81 -17.56 -1.18
N GLY A 572 -29.46 -18.42 -0.22
CA GLY A 572 -28.93 -17.98 1.08
C GLY A 572 -27.58 -17.30 0.94
N THR A 573 -27.05 -16.68 2.01
CA THR A 573 -25.73 -16.05 2.01
C THR A 573 -24.65 -17.09 1.65
N PRO A 574 -23.89 -16.91 0.56
CA PRO A 574 -22.78 -17.82 0.23
C PRO A 574 -21.73 -17.88 1.35
N ALA A 575 -21.00 -19.00 1.42
CA ALA A 575 -19.77 -19.04 2.20
C ALA A 575 -18.73 -18.12 1.55
N GLY A 576 -17.99 -17.37 2.37
CA GLY A 576 -17.06 -16.35 1.90
C GLY A 576 -16.74 -15.30 2.95
N THR A 577 -15.82 -14.41 2.61
CA THR A 577 -15.45 -13.27 3.45
C THR A 577 -16.16 -12.02 2.95
N TYR A 578 -16.77 -11.29 3.88
CA TYR A 578 -17.53 -10.08 3.66
C TYR A 578 -16.97 -8.96 4.53
N SER A 579 -17.20 -7.71 4.12
CA SER A 579 -16.79 -6.54 4.90
C SER A 579 -18.03 -5.75 5.35
N ILE A 580 -18.02 -5.29 6.59
CA ILE A 580 -19.04 -4.40 7.16
C ILE A 580 -18.34 -3.13 7.62
N THR A 581 -18.71 -1.99 7.03
CA THR A 581 -18.21 -0.69 7.46
C THR A 581 -19.09 -0.19 8.61
N VAL A 582 -18.48 0.12 9.75
CA VAL A 582 -19.13 0.81 10.87
C VAL A 582 -18.65 2.25 10.87
N THR A 583 -19.57 3.21 10.92
CA THR A 583 -19.27 4.65 10.90
C THR A 583 -19.86 5.31 12.13
N GLY A 584 -19.01 6.00 12.90
CA GLY A 584 -19.41 6.90 13.97
C GLY A 584 -19.38 8.35 13.53
N THR A 585 -20.41 9.13 13.85
CA THR A 585 -20.53 10.55 13.52
C THR A 585 -20.88 11.40 14.73
N SER A 586 -20.25 12.57 14.88
CA SER A 586 -20.65 13.58 15.86
C SER A 586 -20.46 14.98 15.28
N GLY A 587 -21.56 15.67 14.95
CA GLY A 587 -21.50 16.95 14.25
C GLY A 587 -20.85 16.82 12.87
N ALA A 588 -19.69 17.45 12.68
CA ALA A 588 -18.90 17.34 11.45
C ALA A 588 -17.85 16.21 11.48
N LEU A 589 -17.60 15.60 12.65
CA LEU A 589 -16.64 14.52 12.82
C LEU A 589 -17.25 13.19 12.36
N SER A 590 -16.49 12.39 11.62
CA SER A 590 -16.93 11.09 11.10
C SER A 590 -15.74 10.15 10.97
N HIS A 591 -15.79 9.01 11.65
CA HIS A 591 -14.75 7.98 11.63
C HIS A 591 -15.36 6.62 11.32
N SER A 592 -14.66 5.80 10.56
CA SER A 592 -15.14 4.49 10.14
C SER A 592 -14.12 3.39 10.37
N THR A 593 -14.59 2.20 10.70
CA THR A 593 -13.79 0.96 10.76
C THR A 593 -14.44 -0.12 9.90
N VAL A 594 -13.63 -1.00 9.31
CA VAL A 594 -14.10 -2.09 8.45
C VAL A 594 -13.93 -3.41 9.18
N LEU A 595 -15.04 -4.06 9.47
CA LEU A 595 -15.08 -5.38 10.04
C LEU A 595 -15.03 -6.45 8.94
N SER A 596 -14.03 -7.32 8.97
CA SER A 596 -14.01 -8.55 8.17
C SER A 596 -14.85 -9.66 8.84
N VAL A 597 -15.76 -10.25 8.07
CA VAL A 597 -16.70 -11.29 8.49
C VAL A 597 -16.55 -12.52 7.59
N THR A 598 -16.12 -13.64 8.16
CA THR A 598 -16.07 -14.92 7.42
C THR A 598 -17.30 -15.76 7.71
N VAL A 599 -18.07 -16.08 6.67
CA VAL A 599 -19.16 -17.07 6.70
C VAL A 599 -18.60 -18.40 6.21
N LYS A 600 -18.58 -19.41 7.08
CA LYS A 600 -18.04 -20.75 6.78
C LYS A 600 -19.02 -21.64 6.03
#